data_AF-A0A928SQA3-F1
#
_entry.id   AF-A0A928SQA3-F1
#
_cell.length_a   1.000
_cell.length_b   1.000
_cell.length_c   1.000
_cell.angle_alpha   90.00
_cell.angle_beta   90.00
_cell.angle_gamma   90.00
#
_symmetry.space_group_name_H-M   'P 1'
#
loop_
_entity.id
_entity.type
_entity.pdbx_description
1 polymer ?
#
loop_
_entity_poly.entity_id
_entity_poly.type
_entity_poly.pdbx_seq_one_letter_code
_entity_poly.pdbx_strand_id
1 'polypeptide(L)'
;MTRPKAAPAPAPAAAHDDGAACRAEWARLSKLPALPGTPKLEKQRAETLARAKGEPVLFVRPPEWQRTPSPIVRGYRKALGESRFPWDTLRLIRDRFRFAPKVGREVLLRDGYLYADSPDLAWSLWDSVRLEHLFDEPALVIERGSVRLSVARDAQRGYVYSDGPDRGKAARLLLFDRVSLAGEPARAPLHLDTRSLAHELGFERLRVERLTSEGHLTSLRYEGKWVRTVLAADGPRLKRRCEIVEPAERAAIADARARAETRARVLAALRTAMLRAVEEELPFDEPKTEWGQQDGHLKHHWLRAYQKGEAHFAFQGDLYPVFRPDGQVAPPQVCIDFVTETLERASGTWWRGRGEPPGRDQGGLDFDGLIGQSRRQVTAFINYTKTHPEEFEHELLPTPKRLPYVFKREFYRHLAKEADRYAPGTIVIIRGYAPWDHYNVPHYHAFFVYEADPITGVPMLLAGNAGRPRVQSWEPVMSRAPQRNIEYRIAPKLEWLARLIPDAGRSEAAPSLVEVF
;
A
#
# COMPACT_ATOMS: atom_id res chain seq x y z
N MET A 1 2.71 46.56 1.88
CA MET A 1 2.75 45.81 3.16
C MET A 1 3.63 44.59 2.98
N THR A 2 4.88 44.68 3.43
CA THR A 2 5.89 43.61 3.37
C THR A 2 5.57 42.55 4.43
N ARG A 3 5.31 41.31 3.99
CA ARG A 3 5.11 40.18 4.91
C ARG A 3 6.40 39.98 5.74
N PRO A 4 6.30 39.89 7.08
CA PRO A 4 7.47 39.64 7.92
C PRO A 4 8.05 38.27 7.57
N LYS A 5 9.37 38.24 7.38
CA LYS A 5 10.16 37.04 7.11
C LYS A 5 10.06 36.15 8.34
N ALA A 6 9.36 35.01 8.21
CA ALA A 6 9.20 34.05 9.30
C ALA A 6 10.59 33.61 9.79
N ALA A 7 10.80 33.66 11.11
CA ALA A 7 12.02 33.17 11.74
C ALA A 7 12.19 31.69 11.38
N PRO A 8 13.42 31.23 11.06
CA PRO A 8 13.68 29.83 10.78
C PRO A 8 13.24 28.98 11.97
N ALA A 9 12.47 27.92 11.69
CA ALA A 9 12.07 26.97 12.71
C ALA A 9 13.32 26.39 13.40
N PRO A 10 13.30 26.20 14.73
CA PRO A 10 14.43 25.60 15.44
C PRO A 10 14.72 24.23 14.83
N ALA A 11 16.00 23.98 14.54
CA ALA A 11 16.46 22.68 14.07
C ALA A 11 16.01 21.60 15.08
N PRO A 12 15.51 20.43 14.62
CA PRO A 12 15.16 19.35 15.52
C PRO A 12 16.39 19.01 16.36
N ALA A 13 16.21 18.93 17.69
CA ALA A 13 17.28 18.60 18.62
C ALA A 13 17.98 17.33 18.14
N ALA A 14 19.25 17.45 17.77
CA ALA A 14 20.07 16.32 17.37
C ALA A 14 20.07 15.32 18.53
N ALA A 15 19.47 14.15 18.32
CA ALA A 15 19.61 13.04 19.26
C ALA A 15 21.11 12.83 19.47
N HIS A 16 21.58 12.95 20.71
CA HIS A 16 22.99 12.79 21.07
C HIS A 16 23.49 11.42 20.59
N ASP A 17 24.21 11.42 19.48
CA ASP A 17 24.88 10.26 18.90
C ASP A 17 26.18 9.99 19.67
N ASP A 18 26.05 9.70 20.96
CA ASP A 18 27.13 9.22 21.80
C ASP A 18 27.28 7.72 21.54
N GLY A 19 27.94 7.38 20.43
CA GLY A 19 28.12 6.00 19.99
C GLY A 19 28.68 5.07 21.06
N ALA A 20 29.40 5.58 22.07
CA ALA A 20 29.83 4.82 23.24
C ALA A 20 28.65 4.38 24.14
N ALA A 21 27.73 5.29 24.47
CA ALA A 21 26.54 4.97 25.26
C ALA A 21 25.62 4.00 24.52
N CYS A 22 25.44 4.20 23.20
CA CYS A 22 24.62 3.29 22.40
C CYS A 22 25.25 1.89 22.28
N ARG A 23 26.58 1.78 22.15
CA ARG A 23 27.29 0.50 22.20
C ARG A 23 27.12 -0.21 23.54
N ALA A 24 27.16 0.52 24.65
CA ALA A 24 26.92 -0.05 25.98
C ALA A 24 25.48 -0.59 26.11
N GLU A 25 24.47 0.17 25.66
CA GLU A 25 23.08 -0.28 25.67
C GLU A 25 22.86 -1.49 24.75
N TRP A 26 23.45 -1.47 23.56
CA TRP A 26 23.44 -2.62 22.64
C TRP A 26 24.03 -3.87 23.30
N ALA A 27 25.19 -3.74 23.96
CA ALA A 27 25.84 -4.84 24.66
C ALA A 27 25.09 -5.33 25.90
N ARG A 28 24.29 -4.46 26.53
CA ARG A 28 23.40 -4.83 27.65
C ARG A 28 22.21 -5.62 27.13
N LEU A 29 21.49 -5.09 26.14
CA LEU A 29 20.32 -5.74 25.55
C LEU A 29 20.67 -7.07 24.85
N SER A 30 21.88 -7.20 24.29
CA SER A 30 22.31 -8.46 23.65
C SER A 30 22.43 -9.63 24.63
N LYS A 31 22.58 -9.35 25.93
CA LYS A 31 22.64 -10.34 27.02
C LYS A 31 21.27 -10.71 27.57
N LEU A 32 20.21 -9.97 27.24
CA LEU A 32 18.85 -10.29 27.69
C LEU A 32 18.28 -11.50 26.93
N PRO A 33 17.34 -12.24 27.54
CA PRO A 33 16.62 -13.30 26.85
C PRO A 33 15.95 -12.80 25.58
N ALA A 34 16.15 -13.52 24.48
CA ALA A 34 15.49 -13.21 23.22
C ALA A 34 14.02 -13.62 23.27
N LEU A 35 13.13 -12.70 22.88
CA LEU A 35 11.74 -13.03 22.59
C LEU A 35 11.66 -13.86 21.31
N PRO A 36 10.70 -14.79 21.20
CA PRO A 36 10.69 -15.80 20.14
C PRO A 36 10.39 -15.22 18.75
N GLY A 37 9.75 -14.05 18.65
CA GLY A 37 9.30 -13.49 17.39
C GLY A 37 8.31 -14.41 16.67
N THR A 38 8.28 -14.36 15.34
CA THR A 38 7.42 -15.22 14.49
C THR A 38 8.19 -15.91 13.37
N PRO A 39 9.15 -16.81 13.68
CA PRO A 39 10.11 -17.34 12.68
C PRO A 39 9.45 -18.02 11.47
N LYS A 40 8.28 -18.66 11.66
CA LYS A 40 7.50 -19.25 10.56
C LYS A 40 7.00 -18.18 9.57
N LEU A 41 6.37 -17.12 10.11
CA LEU A 41 5.94 -15.97 9.31
C LEU A 41 7.16 -15.29 8.68
N GLU A 42 8.22 -15.02 9.42
CA GLU A 42 9.40 -14.31 8.90
C GLU A 42 10.03 -15.04 7.70
N LYS A 43 10.07 -16.37 7.71
CA LYS A 43 10.54 -17.18 6.58
C LYS A 43 9.69 -17.00 5.31
N GLN A 44 8.40 -16.69 5.46
CA GLN A 44 7.43 -16.58 4.37
C GLN A 44 6.87 -15.15 4.22
N ARG A 45 7.44 -14.18 4.94
CA ARG A 45 6.89 -12.83 5.11
C ARG A 45 6.73 -12.11 3.80
N ALA A 46 7.74 -12.18 2.95
CA ALA A 46 7.74 -11.51 1.65
C ALA A 46 6.57 -11.99 0.78
N GLU A 47 6.38 -13.31 0.65
CA GLU A 47 5.26 -13.86 -0.11
C GLU A 47 3.92 -13.56 0.57
N THR A 48 3.85 -13.66 1.91
CA THR A 48 2.64 -13.42 2.70
C THR A 48 2.10 -12.00 2.49
N LEU A 49 2.94 -10.98 2.65
CA LEU A 49 2.56 -9.57 2.53
C LEU A 49 2.44 -9.11 1.07
N ALA A 50 3.10 -9.77 0.11
CA ALA A 50 2.88 -9.49 -1.31
C ALA A 50 1.55 -10.05 -1.81
N ARG A 51 1.03 -11.12 -1.20
CA ARG A 51 -0.23 -11.77 -1.59
C ARG A 51 -1.45 -11.18 -0.89
N ALA A 52 -1.37 -11.01 0.43
CA ALA A 52 -2.47 -10.51 1.24
C ALA A 52 -2.19 -9.08 1.69
N LYS A 53 -3.18 -8.19 1.54
CA LYS A 53 -3.07 -6.83 2.09
C LYS A 53 -3.08 -6.94 3.61
N GLY A 54 -2.01 -6.46 4.22
CA GLY A 54 -1.77 -6.54 5.66
C GLY A 54 -0.96 -5.36 6.15
N GLU A 55 -1.00 -5.15 7.46
CA GLU A 55 -0.16 -4.16 8.11
C GLU A 55 1.25 -4.74 8.29
N PRO A 56 2.34 -4.12 7.79
CA PRO A 56 3.68 -4.63 8.03
C PRO A 56 4.06 -4.37 9.49
N VAL A 57 3.76 -5.33 10.34
CA VAL A 57 4.14 -5.33 11.76
C VAL A 57 5.17 -6.40 12.04
N LEU A 58 5.92 -6.22 13.11
CA LEU A 58 6.76 -7.26 13.71
C LEU A 58 6.07 -7.83 14.95
N PHE A 59 5.94 -9.15 15.04
CA PHE A 59 5.39 -9.78 16.24
C PHE A 59 6.49 -10.16 17.23
N VAL A 60 6.30 -9.87 18.52
CA VAL A 60 7.25 -10.28 19.57
C VAL A 60 7.14 -11.77 19.93
N ARG A 61 5.97 -12.36 19.67
CA ARG A 61 5.69 -13.80 19.73
C ARG A 61 4.53 -14.14 18.80
N PRO A 62 4.34 -15.41 18.40
CA PRO A 62 3.16 -15.79 17.62
C PRO A 62 1.88 -15.54 18.43
N PRO A 63 0.85 -14.91 17.84
CA PRO A 63 -0.48 -14.87 18.43
C PRO A 63 -1.03 -16.29 18.59
N GLU A 64 -1.67 -16.56 19.74
CA GLU A 64 -2.15 -17.90 20.10
C GLU A 64 -3.66 -18.04 19.96
N TRP A 65 -4.10 -19.27 19.68
CA TRP A 65 -5.49 -19.62 19.76
C TRP A 65 -5.98 -19.60 21.20
N GLN A 66 -7.12 -18.96 21.45
CA GLN A 66 -7.78 -19.11 22.75
C GLN A 66 -8.16 -20.59 22.95
N ARG A 67 -7.90 -21.10 24.16
CA ARG A 67 -8.31 -22.46 24.55
C ARG A 67 -9.83 -22.56 24.47
N THR A 68 -10.32 -23.63 23.86
CA THR A 68 -11.77 -23.82 23.64
C THR A 68 -12.16 -25.27 23.91
N PRO A 69 -13.22 -25.52 24.70
CA PRO A 69 -13.77 -26.86 24.87
C PRO A 69 -14.56 -27.32 23.64
N SER A 70 -14.91 -26.42 22.71
CA SER A 70 -15.74 -26.75 21.54
C SER A 70 -15.03 -27.68 20.56
N PRO A 71 -15.53 -28.91 20.32
CA PRO A 71 -14.96 -29.82 19.32
C PRO A 71 -15.12 -29.28 17.90
N ILE A 72 -16.18 -28.51 17.62
CA ILE A 72 -16.43 -27.88 16.32
C ILE A 72 -15.32 -26.88 15.99
N VAL A 73 -14.97 -26.00 16.94
CA VAL A 73 -13.90 -25.01 16.75
C VAL A 73 -12.56 -25.71 16.51
N ARG A 74 -12.24 -26.75 17.29
CA ARG A 74 -11.01 -27.55 17.08
C ARG A 74 -11.00 -28.22 15.70
N GLY A 75 -12.13 -28.77 15.27
CA GLY A 75 -12.29 -29.38 13.95
C GLY A 75 -12.03 -28.39 12.81
N TYR A 76 -12.59 -27.19 12.88
CA TYR A 76 -12.34 -26.15 11.87
C TYR A 76 -10.91 -25.62 11.88
N ARG A 77 -10.32 -25.38 13.06
CA ARG A 77 -8.90 -24.98 13.17
C ARG A 77 -7.98 -26.04 12.55
N LYS A 78 -8.24 -27.33 12.81
CA LYS A 78 -7.51 -28.45 12.22
C LYS A 78 -7.67 -28.47 10.70
N ALA A 79 -8.92 -28.40 10.20
CA ALA A 79 -9.21 -28.40 8.77
C ALA A 79 -8.49 -27.26 8.03
N LEU A 80 -8.50 -26.03 8.57
CA LEU A 80 -7.78 -24.91 7.98
C LEU A 80 -6.26 -25.07 8.05
N GLY A 81 -5.73 -25.56 9.17
CA GLY A 81 -4.29 -25.73 9.37
C GLY A 81 -3.66 -26.86 8.52
N GLU A 82 -4.43 -27.89 8.19
CA GLU A 82 -3.98 -29.04 7.39
C GLU A 82 -4.36 -28.93 5.91
N SER A 83 -5.19 -27.96 5.53
CA SER A 83 -5.69 -27.84 4.16
C SER A 83 -4.59 -27.46 3.17
N ARG A 84 -4.54 -28.21 2.05
CA ARG A 84 -3.76 -27.84 0.87
C ARG A 84 -4.36 -26.63 0.12
N PHE A 85 -5.66 -26.39 0.29
CA PHE A 85 -6.41 -25.30 -0.35
C PHE A 85 -7.22 -24.54 0.70
N PRO A 86 -6.58 -23.70 1.54
CA PRO A 86 -7.26 -22.98 2.62
C PRO A 86 -8.40 -22.09 2.13
N TRP A 87 -8.31 -21.56 0.89
CA TRP A 87 -9.33 -20.70 0.31
C TRP A 87 -10.66 -21.44 0.13
N ASP A 88 -10.63 -22.64 -0.49
CA ASP A 88 -11.82 -23.47 -0.66
C ASP A 88 -12.39 -23.92 0.68
N THR A 89 -11.51 -24.31 1.60
CA THR A 89 -11.91 -24.76 2.94
C THR A 89 -12.60 -23.63 3.71
N LEU A 90 -12.04 -22.43 3.66
CA LEU A 90 -12.59 -21.25 4.31
C LEU A 90 -13.93 -20.84 3.68
N ARG A 91 -14.03 -20.85 2.34
CA ARG A 91 -15.29 -20.53 1.63
C ARG A 91 -16.44 -21.43 2.06
N LEU A 92 -16.17 -22.73 2.25
CA LEU A 92 -17.19 -23.70 2.67
C LEU A 92 -17.73 -23.47 4.09
N ILE A 93 -16.91 -22.92 4.99
CA ILE A 93 -17.27 -22.76 6.41
C ILE A 93 -17.64 -21.32 6.78
N ARG A 94 -17.13 -20.33 6.05
CA ARG A 94 -17.29 -18.90 6.35
C ARG A 94 -18.75 -18.47 6.44
N ASP A 95 -19.58 -18.92 5.51
CA ASP A 95 -20.99 -18.50 5.48
C ASP A 95 -21.75 -18.98 6.73
N ARG A 96 -21.28 -20.07 7.37
CA ARG A 96 -21.79 -20.53 8.67
C ARG A 96 -21.40 -19.59 9.80
N PHE A 97 -20.24 -18.94 9.73
CA PHE A 97 -19.79 -17.99 10.75
C PHE A 97 -20.67 -16.74 10.80
N ARG A 98 -21.35 -16.37 9.70
CA ARG A 98 -22.35 -15.29 9.73
C ARG A 98 -23.50 -15.57 10.70
N PHE A 99 -23.87 -16.83 10.88
CA PHE A 99 -24.92 -17.26 11.83
C PHE A 99 -24.36 -17.64 13.20
N ALA A 100 -23.03 -17.76 13.33
CA ALA A 100 -22.35 -18.11 14.57
C ALA A 100 -21.02 -17.32 14.69
N PRO A 101 -21.07 -15.97 14.80
CA PRO A 101 -19.88 -15.11 14.73
C PRO A 101 -18.86 -15.44 15.83
N LYS A 102 -19.32 -15.80 17.03
CA LYS A 102 -18.46 -16.24 18.14
C LYS A 102 -17.61 -17.47 17.77
N VAL A 103 -18.20 -18.43 17.05
CA VAL A 103 -17.46 -19.59 16.53
C VAL A 103 -16.43 -19.14 15.48
N GLY A 104 -16.83 -18.26 14.56
CA GLY A 104 -15.92 -17.66 13.58
C GLY A 104 -14.72 -16.98 14.24
N ARG A 105 -14.97 -16.16 15.27
CA ARG A 105 -13.94 -15.48 16.07
C ARG A 105 -12.98 -16.45 16.73
N GLU A 106 -13.49 -17.49 17.39
CA GLU A 106 -12.63 -18.52 17.99
C GLU A 106 -11.85 -19.30 16.92
N VAL A 107 -12.43 -19.58 15.76
CA VAL A 107 -11.77 -20.34 14.70
C VAL A 107 -10.70 -19.53 13.97
N LEU A 108 -10.89 -18.21 13.80
CA LEU A 108 -10.08 -17.40 12.88
C LEU A 108 -9.17 -16.39 13.58
N LEU A 109 -9.50 -15.90 14.79
CA LEU A 109 -8.65 -14.95 15.52
C LEU A 109 -7.73 -15.64 16.53
N ARG A 110 -6.47 -15.21 16.55
CA ARG A 110 -5.44 -15.62 17.52
C ARG A 110 -5.07 -14.43 18.39
N ASP A 111 -5.31 -14.47 19.70
CA ASP A 111 -5.15 -13.31 20.59
C ASP A 111 -5.87 -12.02 20.08
N GLY A 112 -6.95 -12.19 19.32
CA GLY A 112 -7.69 -11.12 18.64
C GLY A 112 -7.18 -10.72 17.25
N TYR A 113 -6.07 -11.31 16.80
CA TYR A 113 -5.44 -11.00 15.51
C TYR A 113 -5.98 -11.86 14.37
N LEU A 114 -6.21 -11.23 13.20
CA LEU A 114 -6.32 -11.95 11.94
C LEU A 114 -4.91 -12.34 11.47
N TYR A 115 -4.44 -13.50 11.93
CA TYR A 115 -3.04 -13.93 11.77
C TYR A 115 -2.92 -15.19 10.92
N ALA A 116 -1.95 -15.17 10.00
CA ALA A 116 -1.50 -16.34 9.27
C ALA A 116 0.03 -16.36 9.18
N ASP A 117 0.61 -17.55 9.28
CA ASP A 117 2.04 -17.83 9.10
C ASP A 117 2.36 -18.53 7.77
N SER A 118 1.34 -18.70 6.90
CA SER A 118 1.50 -19.16 5.53
C SER A 118 0.82 -18.23 4.51
N PRO A 119 1.43 -18.03 3.32
CA PRO A 119 0.87 -17.14 2.31
C PRO A 119 -0.50 -17.55 1.77
N ASP A 120 -0.76 -18.87 1.64
CA ASP A 120 -2.06 -19.36 1.15
C ASP A 120 -3.20 -19.09 2.14
N LEU A 121 -2.95 -19.31 3.44
CA LEU A 121 -3.93 -18.97 4.47
C LEU A 121 -4.10 -17.45 4.59
N ALA A 122 -3.00 -16.69 4.54
CA ALA A 122 -3.04 -15.23 4.61
C ALA A 122 -3.91 -14.63 3.49
N TRP A 123 -3.71 -15.08 2.25
CA TRP A 123 -4.54 -14.72 1.11
C TRP A 123 -6.01 -15.05 1.37
N SER A 124 -6.27 -16.28 1.81
CA SER A 124 -7.63 -16.78 2.05
C SER A 124 -8.36 -15.94 3.11
N LEU A 125 -7.68 -15.63 4.22
CA LEU A 125 -8.23 -14.80 5.28
C LEU A 125 -8.55 -13.40 4.77
N TRP A 126 -7.61 -12.75 4.09
CA TRP A 126 -7.79 -11.39 3.57
C TRP A 126 -8.92 -11.28 2.54
N ASP A 127 -8.97 -12.21 1.59
CA ASP A 127 -9.95 -12.17 0.50
C ASP A 127 -11.38 -12.49 0.96
N SER A 128 -11.52 -13.41 1.93
CA SER A 128 -12.82 -13.96 2.29
C SER A 128 -13.37 -13.52 3.64
N VAL A 129 -12.55 -13.14 4.62
CA VAL A 129 -13.02 -12.81 5.98
C VAL A 129 -13.40 -11.33 6.07
N ARG A 130 -14.50 -11.06 6.77
CA ARG A 130 -15.05 -9.73 7.01
C ARG A 130 -15.48 -9.67 8.47
N LEU A 131 -15.70 -8.46 8.99
CA LEU A 131 -16.06 -8.25 10.40
C LEU A 131 -17.40 -8.93 10.74
N GLU A 132 -18.36 -8.97 9.82
CA GLU A 132 -19.68 -9.58 10.00
C GLU A 132 -19.62 -11.11 10.10
N HIS A 133 -18.51 -11.73 9.69
CA HIS A 133 -18.29 -13.16 9.90
C HIS A 133 -17.81 -13.47 11.33
N LEU A 134 -17.33 -12.46 12.07
CA LEU A 134 -16.64 -12.64 13.34
C LEU A 134 -17.36 -11.97 14.52
N PHE A 135 -18.18 -10.95 14.24
CA PHE A 135 -18.79 -10.09 15.25
C PHE A 135 -20.22 -9.72 14.88
N ASP A 136 -21.09 -9.66 15.88
CA ASP A 136 -22.46 -9.11 15.81
C ASP A 136 -22.67 -7.92 16.77
N GLU A 137 -21.65 -7.58 17.55
CA GLU A 137 -21.64 -6.50 18.52
C GLU A 137 -21.76 -5.11 17.86
N PRO A 138 -22.38 -4.12 18.53
CA PRO A 138 -22.67 -2.83 17.91
C PRO A 138 -21.43 -1.96 17.64
N ALA A 139 -20.34 -2.19 18.39
CA ALA A 139 -19.11 -1.42 18.28
C ALA A 139 -17.88 -2.28 18.53
N LEU A 140 -16.86 -2.07 17.70
CA LEU A 140 -15.57 -2.76 17.71
C LEU A 140 -14.44 -1.73 17.70
N VAL A 141 -13.25 -2.19 18.09
CA VAL A 141 -12.00 -1.47 17.92
C VAL A 141 -11.06 -2.34 17.08
N ILE A 142 -10.49 -1.75 16.03
CA ILE A 142 -9.41 -2.36 15.24
C ILE A 142 -8.10 -1.68 15.62
N GLU A 143 -7.12 -2.45 16.10
CA GLU A 143 -5.73 -2.01 16.24
C GLU A 143 -4.96 -2.41 14.98
N ARG A 144 -4.54 -1.41 14.20
CA ARG A 144 -3.80 -1.56 12.94
C ARG A 144 -2.46 -0.84 13.06
N GLY A 145 -1.41 -1.61 13.32
CA GLY A 145 -0.12 -1.03 13.70
C GLY A 145 -0.31 -0.14 14.92
N SER A 146 0.22 1.08 14.90
CA SER A 146 0.06 2.01 16.02
C SER A 146 -1.28 2.73 16.08
N VAL A 147 -2.18 2.53 15.11
CA VAL A 147 -3.47 3.23 15.00
C VAL A 147 -4.59 2.39 15.61
N ARG A 148 -5.50 3.05 16.32
CA ARG A 148 -6.77 2.48 16.80
C ARG A 148 -7.93 3.09 16.03
N LEU A 149 -8.78 2.25 15.48
CA LEU A 149 -9.91 2.62 14.64
C LEU A 149 -11.20 2.22 15.32
N SER A 150 -12.10 3.18 15.52
CA SER A 150 -13.42 2.91 16.05
C SER A 150 -14.34 2.47 14.92
N VAL A 151 -15.07 1.38 15.16
CA VAL A 151 -15.93 0.77 14.14
C VAL A 151 -17.31 0.56 14.74
N ALA A 152 -18.34 1.00 14.05
CA ALA A 152 -19.74 0.83 14.44
C ALA A 152 -20.47 -0.06 13.43
N ARG A 153 -21.46 -0.81 13.92
CA ARG A 153 -22.33 -1.61 13.08
C ARG A 153 -23.40 -0.73 12.43
N ASP A 154 -23.45 -0.76 11.12
CA ASP A 154 -24.45 -0.14 10.26
C ASP A 154 -25.46 -1.20 9.78
N ALA A 155 -26.75 -0.87 9.83
CA ALA A 155 -27.82 -1.81 9.52
C ALA A 155 -27.82 -2.28 8.04
N GLN A 156 -27.30 -1.47 7.12
CA GLN A 156 -27.32 -1.74 5.68
C GLN A 156 -25.96 -2.17 5.13
N ARG A 157 -24.88 -1.61 5.70
CA ARG A 157 -23.51 -1.71 5.16
C ARG A 157 -22.60 -2.65 5.92
N GLY A 158 -23.07 -3.29 7.01
CA GLY A 158 -22.24 -4.14 7.84
C GLY A 158 -21.50 -3.30 8.89
N TYR A 159 -20.17 -3.32 8.92
CA TYR A 159 -19.40 -2.43 9.79
C TYR A 159 -18.82 -1.23 9.05
N VAL A 160 -18.85 -0.05 9.67
CA VAL A 160 -18.29 1.21 9.14
C VAL A 160 -17.39 1.88 10.16
N TYR A 161 -16.39 2.63 9.71
CA TYR A 161 -15.59 3.47 10.61
C TYR A 161 -16.48 4.55 11.24
N SER A 162 -16.42 4.71 12.55
CA SER A 162 -17.27 5.68 13.29
C SER A 162 -16.60 7.03 13.53
N ASP A 163 -15.28 7.10 13.42
CA ASP A 163 -14.46 8.29 13.58
C ASP A 163 -13.34 8.37 12.53
N GLY A 164 -12.52 9.42 12.61
CA GLY A 164 -11.38 9.63 11.72
C GLY A 164 -11.75 10.05 10.29
N PRO A 165 -10.75 10.12 9.40
CA PRO A 165 -10.93 10.57 8.01
C PRO A 165 -11.82 9.63 7.18
N ASP A 166 -11.93 8.35 7.57
CA ASP A 166 -12.71 7.34 6.86
C ASP A 166 -14.11 7.12 7.45
N ARG A 167 -14.58 8.02 8.32
CA ARG A 167 -15.91 7.94 8.94
C ARG A 167 -17.00 7.68 7.89
N GLY A 168 -17.81 6.65 8.14
CA GLY A 168 -18.91 6.23 7.28
C GLY A 168 -18.51 5.33 6.10
N LYS A 169 -17.21 5.15 5.83
CA LYS A 169 -16.72 4.14 4.89
C LYS A 169 -16.80 2.75 5.51
N ALA A 170 -16.95 1.74 4.66
CA ALA A 170 -17.01 0.35 5.10
C ALA A 170 -15.69 -0.07 5.75
N ALA A 171 -15.76 -0.57 6.99
CA ALA A 171 -14.60 -1.03 7.72
C ALA A 171 -14.10 -2.36 7.16
N ARG A 172 -12.81 -2.43 6.83
CA ARG A 172 -12.18 -3.64 6.31
C ARG A 172 -11.23 -4.23 7.33
N LEU A 173 -11.23 -5.55 7.41
CA LEU A 173 -10.28 -6.31 8.21
C LEU A 173 -9.08 -6.71 7.34
N LEU A 174 -7.87 -6.44 7.83
CA LEU A 174 -6.63 -6.78 7.15
C LEU A 174 -5.87 -7.87 7.88
N LEU A 175 -4.92 -8.47 7.16
CA LEU A 175 -3.96 -9.33 7.80
C LEU A 175 -3.18 -8.54 8.86
N PHE A 176 -3.06 -9.13 10.05
CA PHE A 176 -2.42 -8.62 11.25
C PHE A 176 -3.14 -7.49 11.99
N ASP A 177 -4.34 -7.10 11.55
CA ASP A 177 -5.24 -6.33 12.40
C ASP A 177 -5.58 -7.14 13.65
N ARG A 178 -5.63 -6.45 14.80
CA ARG A 178 -6.22 -6.98 16.03
C ARG A 178 -7.58 -6.37 16.24
N VAL A 179 -8.57 -7.18 16.59
CA VAL A 179 -9.94 -6.70 16.84
C VAL A 179 -10.35 -7.03 18.27
N SER A 180 -10.91 -6.04 18.96
CA SER A 180 -11.54 -6.19 20.28
C SER A 180 -12.92 -5.55 20.31
N LEU A 181 -13.72 -5.91 21.31
CA LEU A 181 -14.97 -5.22 21.58
C LEU A 181 -14.66 -3.84 22.18
N ALA A 182 -15.48 -2.82 21.86
CA ALA A 182 -15.21 -1.45 22.31
C ALA A 182 -15.18 -1.27 23.83
N GLY A 183 -15.89 -2.11 24.59
CA GLY A 183 -15.91 -2.09 26.05
C GLY A 183 -14.88 -2.98 26.75
N GLU A 184 -14.09 -3.76 26.00
CA GLU A 184 -13.08 -4.64 26.60
C GLU A 184 -11.81 -3.86 26.95
N PRO A 185 -11.14 -4.17 28.08
CA PRO A 185 -9.88 -3.54 28.43
C PRO A 185 -8.82 -3.86 27.37
N ALA A 186 -8.09 -2.82 26.97
CA ALA A 186 -7.01 -2.95 26.00
C ALA A 186 -5.94 -3.90 26.55
N ARG A 187 -5.71 -5.00 25.86
CA ARG A 187 -4.64 -5.95 26.17
C ARG A 187 -3.34 -5.43 25.55
N ALA A 188 -2.19 -5.74 26.15
CA ALA A 188 -0.91 -5.43 25.54
C ALA A 188 -0.83 -5.99 24.10
N PRO A 189 -0.44 -5.18 23.11
CA PRO A 189 -0.29 -5.65 21.73
C PRO A 189 0.93 -6.56 21.62
N LEU A 190 0.83 -7.55 20.73
CA LEU A 190 1.96 -8.43 20.37
C LEU A 190 2.71 -7.92 19.15
N HIS A 191 2.12 -6.99 18.42
CA HIS A 191 2.64 -6.44 17.19
C HIS A 191 3.39 -5.11 17.47
N LEU A 192 4.37 -4.81 16.64
CA LEU A 192 5.16 -3.59 16.64
C LEU A 192 5.07 -2.97 15.23
N ASP A 193 4.66 -1.71 15.15
CA ASP A 193 4.44 -0.99 13.89
C ASP A 193 5.77 -0.59 13.26
N THR A 194 6.16 -1.28 12.18
CA THR A 194 7.39 -0.96 11.45
C THR A 194 7.15 0.02 10.31
N ARG A 195 5.91 0.18 9.81
CA ARG A 195 5.61 1.16 8.76
C ARG A 195 5.77 2.58 9.29
N SER A 196 5.13 2.89 10.41
CA SER A 196 5.18 4.24 10.97
C SER A 196 6.61 4.61 11.35
N LEU A 197 7.39 3.65 11.85
CA LEU A 197 8.82 3.84 12.09
C LEU A 197 9.60 4.11 10.80
N ALA A 198 9.32 3.38 9.71
CA ALA A 198 9.97 3.59 8.42
C ALA A 198 9.63 4.97 7.83
N HIS A 199 8.38 5.41 7.94
CA HIS A 199 7.97 6.75 7.52
C HIS A 199 8.60 7.85 8.38
N GLU A 200 8.66 7.66 9.70
CA GLU A 200 9.23 8.63 10.65
C GLU A 200 10.74 8.81 10.44
N LEU A 201 11.47 7.71 10.24
CA LEU A 201 12.94 7.74 10.17
C LEU A 201 13.49 7.74 8.74
N GLY A 202 12.69 7.39 7.74
CA GLY A 202 13.09 7.38 6.33
C GLY A 202 14.04 6.24 5.93
N PHE A 203 14.12 5.15 6.70
CA PHE A 203 14.93 4.00 6.31
C PHE A 203 14.23 3.13 5.25
N GLU A 204 15.04 2.41 4.46
CA GLU A 204 14.55 1.56 3.36
C GLU A 204 14.27 0.13 3.80
N ARG A 205 15.08 -0.37 4.74
CA ARG A 205 14.99 -1.73 5.27
C ARG A 205 15.30 -1.78 6.77
N LEU A 206 14.69 -2.73 7.45
CA LEU A 206 14.93 -3.08 8.85
C LEU A 206 15.33 -4.54 8.92
N ARG A 207 16.44 -4.82 9.62
CA ARG A 207 16.83 -6.17 10.03
C ARG A 207 16.64 -6.29 11.53
N VAL A 208 15.92 -7.33 11.95
CA VAL A 208 15.76 -7.66 13.36
C VAL A 208 16.92 -8.58 13.75
N GLU A 209 17.74 -8.15 14.70
CA GLU A 209 18.82 -8.98 15.24
C GLU A 209 18.40 -9.69 16.52
N ARG A 210 17.68 -8.98 17.40
CA ARG A 210 17.16 -9.54 18.65
C ARG A 210 15.98 -8.73 19.16
N LEU A 211 14.92 -9.41 19.53
CA LEU A 211 13.82 -8.84 20.31
C LEU A 211 14.02 -9.19 21.78
N THR A 212 13.86 -8.24 22.69
CA THR A 212 13.89 -8.45 24.14
C THR A 212 12.68 -7.76 24.76
N SER A 213 12.43 -8.03 26.05
CA SER A 213 11.36 -7.35 26.81
C SER A 213 11.64 -5.87 27.07
N GLU A 214 12.89 -5.42 26.98
CA GLU A 214 13.29 -4.04 27.35
C GLU A 214 13.62 -3.15 26.15
N GLY A 215 13.88 -3.76 24.99
CA GLY A 215 14.28 -3.08 23.76
C GLY A 215 14.58 -4.05 22.63
N HIS A 216 14.78 -3.51 21.43
CA HIS A 216 15.00 -4.31 20.22
C HIS A 216 16.30 -3.91 19.55
N LEU A 217 17.15 -4.89 19.28
CA LEU A 217 18.38 -4.73 18.50
C LEU A 217 18.04 -4.93 17.03
N THR A 218 18.27 -3.89 16.24
CA THR A 218 17.97 -3.88 14.83
C THR A 218 19.10 -3.24 14.03
N SER A 219 19.10 -3.43 12.73
CA SER A 219 19.88 -2.63 11.81
C SER A 219 18.94 -1.95 10.83
N LEU A 220 19.04 -0.63 10.67
CA LEU A 220 18.25 0.16 9.73
C LEU A 220 19.11 0.50 8.50
N ARG A 221 18.54 0.40 7.29
CA ARG A 221 19.25 0.72 6.05
C ARG A 221 18.90 2.11 5.54
N TYR A 222 19.90 2.98 5.45
CA TYR A 222 19.80 4.30 4.83
C TYR A 222 20.68 4.31 3.57
N GLU A 223 20.07 4.38 2.40
CA GLU A 223 20.75 4.39 1.09
C GLU A 223 21.88 3.35 0.96
N GLY A 224 21.52 2.09 1.20
CA GLY A 224 22.46 0.98 1.14
C GLY A 224 23.32 0.76 2.39
N LYS A 225 23.45 1.74 3.29
CA LYS A 225 24.24 1.62 4.53
C LYS A 225 23.41 1.09 5.69
N TRP A 226 23.90 0.06 6.36
CA TRP A 226 23.25 -0.52 7.55
C TRP A 226 23.80 0.10 8.83
N VAL A 227 22.90 0.66 9.63
CA VAL A 227 23.23 1.29 10.91
C VAL A 227 22.59 0.49 12.05
N ARG A 228 23.42 0.02 12.98
CA ARG A 228 22.96 -0.67 14.18
C ARG A 228 22.16 0.30 15.05
N THR A 229 20.94 -0.08 15.36
CA THR A 229 19.91 0.75 15.97
C THR A 229 19.24 0.03 17.14
N VAL A 230 19.18 0.70 18.29
CA VAL A 230 18.35 0.26 19.43
C VAL A 230 16.98 0.92 19.33
N LEU A 231 15.93 0.11 19.28
CA LEU A 231 14.53 0.58 19.31
C LEU A 231 13.88 0.32 20.67
N ALA A 232 13.03 1.25 21.09
CA ALA A 232 12.08 1.07 22.18
C ALA A 232 10.70 0.74 21.62
N ALA A 233 9.92 -0.06 22.36
CA ALA A 233 8.49 -0.17 22.15
C ALA A 233 7.73 0.66 23.19
N ASP A 234 6.67 1.32 22.75
CA ASP A 234 5.68 2.04 23.54
C ASP A 234 4.30 1.57 23.06
N GLY A 235 3.79 0.51 23.72
CA GLY A 235 2.71 -0.30 23.18
C GLY A 235 3.09 -0.86 21.80
N PRO A 236 2.30 -0.62 20.74
CA PRO A 236 2.63 -1.06 19.38
C PRO A 236 3.61 -0.13 18.66
N ARG A 237 3.86 1.09 19.18
CA ARG A 237 4.71 2.08 18.51
C ARG A 237 6.17 1.79 18.77
N LEU A 238 6.98 1.82 17.72
CA LEU A 238 8.44 1.79 17.82
C LEU A 238 9.01 3.22 17.83
N LYS A 239 10.07 3.43 18.61
CA LYS A 239 10.85 4.68 18.63
C LYS A 239 12.33 4.36 18.61
N ARG A 240 13.12 5.12 17.85
CA ARG A 240 14.59 5.02 17.90
C ARG A 240 15.10 5.56 19.23
N ARG A 241 15.80 4.73 20.03
CA ARG A 241 16.52 5.19 21.22
C ARG A 241 17.88 5.77 20.85
N CYS A 242 18.68 5.00 20.12
CA CYS A 242 20.02 5.40 19.70
C CYS A 242 20.48 4.58 18.50
N GLU A 243 21.56 5.04 17.87
CA GLU A 243 22.24 4.35 16.79
C GLU A 243 23.75 4.29 17.06
N ILE A 244 24.42 3.35 16.42
CA ILE A 244 25.87 3.24 16.41
C ILE A 244 26.33 3.66 15.02
N VAL A 245 26.66 4.95 14.85
CA VAL A 245 27.21 5.50 13.61
C VAL A 245 28.70 5.77 13.79
N GLU A 246 29.52 5.14 12.96
CA GLU A 246 30.96 5.37 13.00
C GLU A 246 31.29 6.81 12.57
N PRO A 247 32.30 7.47 13.17
CA PRO A 247 32.60 8.88 12.88
C PRO A 247 32.76 9.18 11.37
N ALA A 248 33.38 8.27 10.62
CA ALA A 248 33.58 8.39 9.17
C ALA A 248 32.28 8.33 8.35
N GLU A 249 31.19 7.82 8.92
CA GLU A 249 29.91 7.64 8.22
C GLU A 249 28.86 8.69 8.56
N ARG A 250 29.08 9.51 9.59
CA ARG A 250 28.10 10.48 10.12
C ARG A 250 27.55 11.41 9.04
N ALA A 251 28.41 12.01 8.22
CA ALA A 251 27.98 12.92 7.15
C ALA A 251 27.11 12.19 6.12
N ALA A 252 27.55 11.02 5.66
CA ALA A 252 26.79 10.24 4.68
C ALA A 252 25.42 9.78 5.20
N ILE A 253 25.32 9.40 6.48
CA ILE A 253 24.03 9.03 7.10
C ILE A 253 23.13 10.25 7.29
N ALA A 254 23.68 11.41 7.65
CA ALA A 254 22.93 12.66 7.72
C ALA A 254 22.36 13.04 6.34
N ASP A 255 23.16 12.96 5.28
CA ASP A 255 22.74 13.22 3.91
C ASP A 255 21.66 12.23 3.45
N ALA A 256 21.83 10.93 3.75
CA ALA A 256 20.85 9.90 3.42
C ALA A 256 19.50 10.14 4.10
N ARG A 257 19.50 10.64 5.34
CA ARG A 257 18.27 11.03 6.04
C ARG A 257 17.60 12.25 5.42
N ALA A 258 18.37 13.28 5.08
CA ALA A 258 17.82 14.46 4.41
C ALA A 258 17.17 14.10 3.05
N ARG A 259 17.80 13.19 2.30
CA ARG A 259 17.20 12.63 1.07
C ARG A 259 15.96 11.78 1.37
N ALA A 260 15.96 11.00 2.44
CA ALA A 260 14.81 10.22 2.85
C ALA A 260 13.61 11.10 3.27
N GLU A 261 13.85 12.21 3.96
CA GLU A 261 12.81 13.21 4.26
C GLU A 261 12.22 13.80 2.98
N THR A 262 13.07 14.15 2.02
CA THR A 262 12.65 14.61 0.68
C THR A 262 11.81 13.56 -0.03
N ARG A 263 12.25 12.28 0.01
CA ARG A 263 11.52 11.14 -0.54
C ARG A 263 10.17 10.95 0.11
N ALA A 264 10.09 11.03 1.44
CA ALA A 264 8.86 10.88 2.19
C ALA A 264 7.83 11.95 1.79
N ARG A 265 8.25 13.21 1.64
CA ARG A 265 7.39 14.31 1.16
C ARG A 265 6.84 14.03 -0.25
N VAL A 266 7.73 13.67 -1.19
CA VAL A 266 7.35 13.34 -2.57
C VAL A 266 6.37 12.17 -2.61
N LEU A 267 6.66 11.09 -1.87
CA LEU A 267 5.79 9.92 -1.80
C LEU A 267 4.45 10.24 -1.14
N ALA A 268 4.41 11.12 -0.14
CA ALA A 268 3.14 11.55 0.48
C ALA A 268 2.24 12.27 -0.53
N ALA A 269 2.79 13.17 -1.37
CA ALA A 269 2.04 13.83 -2.43
C ALA A 269 1.53 12.84 -3.49
N LEU A 270 2.39 11.91 -3.92
CA LEU A 270 2.00 10.85 -4.86
C LEU A 270 0.89 9.96 -4.28
N ARG A 271 1.02 9.53 -3.01
CA ARG A 271 0.00 8.72 -2.33
C ARG A 271 -1.32 9.47 -2.24
N THR A 272 -1.29 10.75 -1.85
CA THR A 272 -2.49 11.59 -1.81
C THR A 272 -3.20 11.63 -3.17
N ALA A 273 -2.44 11.84 -4.27
CA ALA A 273 -3.01 11.82 -5.62
C ALA A 273 -3.59 10.44 -6.01
N MET A 274 -2.90 9.35 -5.67
CA MET A 274 -3.39 7.98 -5.92
C MET A 274 -4.67 7.69 -5.14
N LEU A 275 -4.71 8.02 -3.85
CA LEU A 275 -5.87 7.77 -2.99
C LEU A 275 -7.06 8.62 -3.40
N ARG A 276 -6.81 9.86 -3.82
CA ARG A 276 -7.86 10.71 -4.38
C ARG A 276 -8.44 10.09 -5.66
N ALA A 277 -7.62 9.55 -6.56
CA ALA A 277 -8.11 8.83 -7.74
C ALA A 277 -8.90 7.55 -7.38
N VAL A 278 -8.54 6.87 -6.28
CA VAL A 278 -9.30 5.71 -5.76
C VAL A 278 -10.66 6.13 -5.20
N GLU A 279 -10.72 7.20 -4.41
CA GLU A 279 -11.94 7.76 -3.84
C GLU A 279 -12.89 8.33 -4.92
N GLU A 280 -12.31 8.91 -5.97
CA GLU A 280 -13.04 9.40 -7.14
C GLU A 280 -13.66 8.28 -7.97
N GLU A 281 -13.22 7.04 -7.82
CA GLU A 281 -13.75 5.86 -8.52
C GLU A 281 -13.96 6.11 -10.02
N LEU A 282 -12.99 6.79 -10.65
CA LEU A 282 -13.12 7.24 -12.03
C LEU A 282 -13.45 6.07 -12.96
N PRO A 283 -14.36 6.27 -13.93
CA PRO A 283 -14.79 5.20 -14.81
C PRO A 283 -13.60 4.70 -15.64
N PHE A 284 -13.50 3.38 -15.80
CA PHE A 284 -12.59 2.83 -16.79
C PHE A 284 -13.09 3.20 -18.19
N ASP A 285 -12.18 3.50 -19.10
CA ASP A 285 -12.51 3.92 -20.47
C ASP A 285 -12.84 2.70 -21.34
N GLU A 286 -13.88 1.98 -20.93
CA GLU A 286 -14.46 0.81 -21.61
C GLU A 286 -15.94 1.13 -21.88
N PRO A 287 -16.36 1.21 -23.16
CA PRO A 287 -17.76 1.41 -23.51
C PRO A 287 -18.67 0.31 -22.95
N LYS A 288 -19.88 0.67 -22.49
CA LYS A 288 -20.93 -0.29 -22.08
C LYS A 288 -21.38 -1.16 -23.25
N THR A 289 -21.51 -0.56 -24.42
CA THR A 289 -21.72 -1.22 -25.71
C THR A 289 -20.49 -0.99 -26.57
N GLU A 290 -19.90 -2.07 -27.06
CA GLU A 290 -18.62 -2.07 -27.78
C GLU A 290 -18.67 -2.97 -29.01
N TRP A 291 -18.03 -2.53 -30.10
CA TRP A 291 -17.77 -3.31 -31.31
C TRP A 291 -16.27 -3.34 -31.59
N GLY A 292 -15.61 -4.43 -31.24
CA GLY A 292 -14.16 -4.52 -31.36
C GLY A 292 -13.45 -4.28 -30.02
N GLN A 293 -12.19 -3.84 -30.08
CA GLN A 293 -11.49 -3.22 -28.97
C GLN A 293 -11.50 -1.70 -29.18
N GLN A 294 -12.18 -0.99 -28.29
CA GLN A 294 -12.45 0.45 -28.31
C GLN A 294 -12.15 1.10 -26.95
N ASP A 295 -11.45 0.37 -26.07
CA ASP A 295 -10.84 0.94 -24.86
C ASP A 295 -10.08 2.23 -25.18
N GLY A 296 -10.36 3.30 -24.45
CA GLY A 296 -9.72 4.60 -24.65
C GLY A 296 -10.44 5.54 -25.62
N HIS A 297 -11.62 5.21 -26.12
CA HIS A 297 -12.39 6.11 -26.99
C HIS A 297 -13.29 7.08 -26.21
N LEU A 298 -13.80 6.73 -25.03
CA LEU A 298 -14.75 7.56 -24.29
C LEU A 298 -14.14 8.88 -23.83
N LYS A 299 -12.86 8.94 -23.43
CA LYS A 299 -12.21 10.20 -23.00
C LYS A 299 -12.29 11.28 -24.06
N HIS A 300 -12.20 10.94 -25.34
CA HIS A 300 -12.27 11.93 -26.43
C HIS A 300 -13.66 12.57 -26.52
N HIS A 301 -14.70 11.75 -26.39
CA HIS A 301 -16.08 12.22 -26.35
C HIS A 301 -16.35 13.00 -25.06
N TRP A 302 -15.86 12.51 -23.93
CA TRP A 302 -15.90 13.18 -22.64
C TRP A 302 -15.25 14.57 -22.70
N LEU A 303 -14.05 14.70 -23.28
CA LEU A 303 -13.32 15.97 -23.33
C LEU A 303 -14.07 17.01 -24.15
N ARG A 304 -14.65 16.62 -25.30
CA ARG A 304 -15.49 17.50 -26.12
C ARG A 304 -16.72 17.99 -25.36
N ALA A 305 -17.39 17.10 -24.64
CA ALA A 305 -18.57 17.43 -23.84
C ALA A 305 -18.20 18.33 -22.64
N TYR A 306 -17.10 18.01 -21.96
CA TYR A 306 -16.54 18.83 -20.88
C TYR A 306 -16.21 20.25 -21.32
N GLN A 307 -15.53 20.41 -22.46
CA GLN A 307 -15.21 21.73 -23.04
C GLN A 307 -16.45 22.56 -23.38
N LYS A 308 -17.56 21.91 -23.70
CA LYS A 308 -18.85 22.57 -23.97
C LYS A 308 -19.68 22.82 -22.70
N GLY A 309 -19.24 22.34 -21.53
CA GLY A 309 -20.02 22.39 -20.29
C GLY A 309 -21.24 21.46 -20.29
N GLU A 310 -21.24 20.42 -21.13
CA GLU A 310 -22.33 19.43 -21.18
C GLU A 310 -22.30 18.55 -19.92
N ALA A 311 -23.47 18.14 -19.42
CA ALA A 311 -23.55 17.26 -18.25
C ALA A 311 -23.29 15.79 -18.60
N HIS A 312 -23.52 15.40 -19.85
CA HIS A 312 -23.43 14.03 -20.34
C HIS A 312 -22.95 14.03 -21.80
N PHE A 313 -22.42 12.89 -22.25
CA PHE A 313 -22.13 12.63 -23.66
C PHE A 313 -22.65 11.25 -24.07
N ALA A 314 -22.95 11.09 -25.35
CA ALA A 314 -23.40 9.83 -25.91
C ALA A 314 -22.28 9.12 -26.69
N PHE A 315 -22.20 7.81 -26.54
CA PHE A 315 -21.34 6.94 -27.35
C PHE A 315 -22.06 5.62 -27.59
N GLN A 316 -22.27 5.26 -28.87
CA GLN A 316 -22.98 4.03 -29.29
C GLN A 316 -24.37 3.83 -28.66
N GLY A 317 -25.11 4.93 -28.48
CA GLY A 317 -26.45 4.89 -27.89
C GLY A 317 -26.46 4.91 -26.36
N ASP A 318 -25.32 4.68 -25.71
CA ASP A 318 -25.17 4.80 -24.26
C ASP A 318 -24.87 6.24 -23.84
N LEU A 319 -25.44 6.64 -22.71
CA LEU A 319 -25.18 7.92 -22.05
C LEU A 319 -24.16 7.75 -20.93
N TYR A 320 -23.20 8.68 -20.89
CA TYR A 320 -22.12 8.73 -19.91
C TYR A 320 -22.07 10.11 -19.24
N PRO A 321 -21.80 10.19 -17.92
CA PRO A 321 -21.69 11.46 -17.24
C PRO A 321 -20.36 12.16 -17.55
N VAL A 322 -20.39 13.50 -17.65
CA VAL A 322 -19.17 14.32 -17.66
C VAL A 322 -18.70 14.62 -16.24
N PHE A 323 -19.66 14.83 -15.34
CA PHE A 323 -19.44 15.16 -13.94
C PHE A 323 -20.15 14.15 -13.03
N ARG A 324 -19.55 13.88 -11.88
CA ARG A 324 -20.14 13.15 -10.75
C ARG A 324 -21.28 13.94 -10.10
N PRO A 325 -22.11 13.29 -9.25
CA PRO A 325 -23.19 13.98 -8.53
C PRO A 325 -22.74 15.14 -7.65
N ASP A 326 -21.50 15.10 -7.16
CA ASP A 326 -20.87 16.17 -6.36
C ASP A 326 -20.30 17.32 -7.21
N GLY A 327 -20.48 17.29 -8.53
CA GLY A 327 -19.98 18.30 -9.46
C GLY A 327 -18.50 18.14 -9.85
N GLN A 328 -17.79 17.18 -9.27
CA GLN A 328 -16.42 16.85 -9.70
C GLN A 328 -16.44 16.22 -11.09
N VAL A 329 -15.36 16.37 -11.84
CA VAL A 329 -15.27 15.74 -13.17
C VAL A 329 -15.17 14.21 -13.06
N ALA A 330 -15.64 13.51 -14.09
CA ALA A 330 -15.60 12.04 -14.17
C ALA A 330 -14.86 11.56 -15.43
N PRO A 331 -13.60 11.97 -15.69
CA PRO A 331 -12.89 11.56 -16.88
C PRO A 331 -12.74 10.03 -16.95
N PRO A 332 -13.10 9.39 -18.07
CA PRO A 332 -12.74 8.00 -18.34
C PRO A 332 -11.22 7.80 -18.33
N GLN A 333 -10.74 6.70 -17.77
CA GLN A 333 -9.31 6.42 -17.65
C GLN A 333 -8.96 5.01 -18.11
N VAL A 334 -7.80 4.86 -18.77
CA VAL A 334 -7.09 3.58 -18.90
C VAL A 334 -5.97 3.48 -17.87
N CYS A 335 -5.29 2.32 -17.79
CA CYS A 335 -4.28 2.08 -16.76
C CYS A 335 -3.11 3.08 -16.76
N ILE A 336 -2.67 3.57 -17.94
CA ILE A 336 -1.59 4.56 -18.03
C ILE A 336 -2.05 5.99 -17.71
N ASP A 337 -3.35 6.28 -17.86
CA ASP A 337 -3.91 7.57 -17.43
C ASP A 337 -3.77 7.69 -15.91
N PHE A 338 -4.00 6.61 -15.15
CA PHE A 338 -3.77 6.61 -13.69
C PHE A 338 -2.33 7.00 -13.34
N VAL A 339 -1.35 6.48 -14.08
CA VAL A 339 0.07 6.78 -13.82
C VAL A 339 0.40 8.24 -14.13
N THR A 340 0.07 8.68 -15.35
CA THR A 340 0.36 10.04 -15.81
C THR A 340 -0.41 11.10 -15.01
N GLU A 341 -1.72 10.90 -14.78
CA GLU A 341 -2.54 11.84 -14.01
C GLU A 341 -2.13 11.86 -12.52
N THR A 342 -1.64 10.77 -11.93
CA THR A 342 -1.11 10.79 -10.56
C THR A 342 0.11 11.70 -10.44
N LEU A 343 1.05 11.63 -11.38
CA LEU A 343 2.24 12.49 -11.40
C LEU A 343 1.84 13.97 -11.61
N GLU A 344 0.93 14.22 -12.56
CA GLU A 344 0.38 15.57 -12.82
C GLU A 344 -0.32 16.13 -11.58
N ARG A 345 -1.23 15.37 -10.95
CA ARG A 345 -1.96 15.78 -9.73
C ARG A 345 -1.04 16.02 -8.55
N ALA A 346 -0.03 15.17 -8.35
CA ALA A 346 0.97 15.38 -7.31
C ALA A 346 1.79 16.65 -7.54
N SER A 347 1.98 17.07 -8.80
CA SER A 347 2.60 18.34 -9.17
C SER A 347 1.64 19.55 -9.15
N GLY A 348 0.35 19.34 -8.82
CA GLY A 348 -0.65 20.40 -8.69
C GLY A 348 -1.64 20.52 -9.85
N THR A 349 -1.63 19.61 -10.83
CA THR A 349 -2.53 19.68 -11.99
C THR A 349 -3.88 19.02 -11.70
N TRP A 350 -4.97 19.79 -11.75
CA TRP A 350 -6.32 19.30 -11.43
C TRP A 350 -7.35 19.76 -12.48
N TRP A 351 -8.34 18.93 -12.76
CA TRP A 351 -9.48 19.31 -13.59
C TRP A 351 -10.43 20.22 -12.80
N ARG A 352 -10.94 21.25 -13.45
CA ARG A 352 -11.93 22.15 -12.85
C ARG A 352 -13.32 21.54 -12.86
N GLY A 353 -14.04 21.72 -11.74
CA GLY A 353 -15.36 21.15 -11.51
C GLY A 353 -16.47 21.82 -12.31
N ARG A 354 -17.69 21.33 -12.13
CA ARG A 354 -18.89 21.93 -12.71
C ARG A 354 -19.09 23.36 -12.17
N GLY A 355 -19.35 24.30 -13.08
CA GLY A 355 -19.58 25.71 -12.75
C GLY A 355 -18.33 26.59 -12.89
N GLU A 356 -17.17 25.98 -13.06
CA GLU A 356 -15.94 26.69 -13.42
C GLU A 356 -15.71 26.67 -14.94
N PRO A 357 -14.93 27.62 -15.50
CA PRO A 357 -14.52 27.55 -16.90
C PRO A 357 -13.79 26.24 -17.19
N PRO A 358 -14.22 25.45 -18.21
CA PRO A 358 -13.59 24.18 -18.54
C PRO A 358 -12.08 24.31 -18.70
N GLY A 359 -11.33 23.42 -18.07
CA GLY A 359 -9.88 23.41 -18.15
C GLY A 359 -9.22 22.66 -17.00
N ARG A 360 -7.90 22.78 -16.93
CA ARG A 360 -7.08 22.24 -15.85
C ARG A 360 -6.36 23.39 -15.17
N ASP A 361 -6.27 23.34 -13.86
CA ASP A 361 -5.21 24.06 -13.15
C ASP A 361 -3.88 23.42 -13.52
N GLN A 362 -2.90 24.25 -13.86
CA GLN A 362 -1.62 23.80 -14.37
C GLN A 362 -0.63 23.68 -13.22
N GLY A 363 -0.20 22.45 -12.94
CA GLY A 363 0.88 22.13 -12.01
C GLY A 363 2.25 22.15 -12.68
N GLY A 364 3.22 21.51 -12.02
CA GLY A 364 4.59 21.40 -12.54
C GLY A 364 4.76 20.44 -13.73
N LEU A 365 3.76 19.59 -14.00
CA LEU A 365 3.82 18.56 -15.04
C LEU A 365 2.54 18.52 -15.89
N ASP A 366 2.73 18.39 -17.20
CA ASP A 366 1.65 18.20 -18.19
C ASP A 366 2.06 17.19 -19.27
N PHE A 367 1.53 15.97 -19.20
CA PHE A 367 1.77 14.94 -20.21
C PHE A 367 1.03 15.19 -21.52
N ASP A 368 -0.01 16.04 -21.55
CA ASP A 368 -0.61 16.45 -22.82
C ASP A 368 0.41 17.20 -23.68
N GLY A 369 1.17 18.13 -23.07
CA GLY A 369 2.25 18.84 -23.74
C GLY A 369 3.48 17.98 -24.06
N LEU A 370 3.83 17.02 -23.20
CA LEU A 370 5.06 16.24 -23.34
C LEU A 370 4.97 15.10 -24.37
N ILE A 371 3.83 14.39 -24.41
CA ILE A 371 3.65 13.20 -25.27
C ILE A 371 2.38 13.24 -26.14
N GLY A 372 1.63 14.34 -26.10
CA GLY A 372 0.52 14.61 -27.01
C GLY A 372 -0.62 13.60 -26.94
N GLN A 373 -1.26 13.37 -28.08
CA GLN A 373 -2.39 12.43 -28.21
C GLN A 373 -2.00 10.97 -27.88
N SER A 374 -0.70 10.65 -27.93
CA SER A 374 -0.20 9.31 -27.60
C SER A 374 -0.12 9.06 -26.09
N ARG A 375 -0.44 10.03 -25.21
CA ARG A 375 -0.34 9.88 -23.75
C ARG A 375 -1.05 8.65 -23.17
N ARG A 376 -2.09 8.19 -23.87
CA ARG A 376 -2.93 7.08 -23.47
C ARG A 376 -2.37 5.72 -23.89
N GLN A 377 -1.24 5.71 -24.60
CA GLN A 377 -0.53 4.51 -24.98
C GLN A 377 0.61 4.25 -23.99
N VAL A 378 0.61 3.08 -23.37
CA VAL A 378 1.69 2.65 -22.46
C VAL A 378 3.06 2.71 -23.16
N THR A 379 3.11 2.39 -24.46
CA THR A 379 4.33 2.45 -25.28
C THR A 379 4.87 3.88 -25.45
N ALA A 380 4.01 4.89 -25.54
CA ALA A 380 4.44 6.28 -25.61
C ALA A 380 5.09 6.73 -24.30
N PHE A 381 4.51 6.35 -23.16
CA PHE A 381 5.11 6.60 -21.84
C PHE A 381 6.44 5.85 -21.67
N ILE A 382 6.52 4.58 -22.09
CA ILE A 382 7.78 3.81 -22.14
C ILE A 382 8.84 4.56 -22.95
N ASN A 383 8.51 5.02 -24.15
CA ASN A 383 9.45 5.73 -25.03
C ASN A 383 9.89 7.07 -24.43
N TYR A 384 8.96 7.82 -23.82
CA TYR A 384 9.27 9.06 -23.12
C TYR A 384 10.26 8.82 -21.98
N THR A 385 9.96 7.89 -21.07
CA THR A 385 10.82 7.60 -19.92
C THR A 385 12.20 7.05 -20.32
N LYS A 386 12.29 6.34 -21.45
CA LYS A 386 13.57 5.87 -22.01
C LYS A 386 14.41 7.02 -22.57
N THR A 387 13.78 8.05 -23.13
CA THR A 387 14.46 9.18 -23.77
C THR A 387 14.77 10.34 -22.82
N HIS A 388 14.22 10.30 -21.60
CA HIS A 388 14.43 11.30 -20.54
C HIS A 388 15.10 10.66 -19.29
N PRO A 389 16.32 10.13 -19.41
CA PRO A 389 17.03 9.46 -18.31
C PRO A 389 17.39 10.41 -17.16
N GLU A 390 17.31 11.72 -17.35
CA GLU A 390 17.43 12.75 -16.32
C GLU A 390 16.18 12.84 -15.41
N GLU A 391 15.04 12.35 -15.89
CA GLU A 391 13.76 12.35 -15.16
C GLU A 391 13.43 10.96 -14.61
N PHE A 392 13.79 9.90 -15.34
CA PHE A 392 13.46 8.52 -15.00
C PHE A 392 14.66 7.58 -15.04
N GLU A 393 14.64 6.62 -14.15
CA GLU A 393 15.40 5.39 -14.30
C GLU A 393 14.54 4.34 -15.01
N HIS A 394 14.82 4.11 -16.29
CA HIS A 394 14.10 3.17 -17.14
C HIS A 394 14.83 1.82 -17.24
N GLU A 395 14.12 0.73 -16.98
CA GLU A 395 14.63 -0.62 -17.18
C GLU A 395 13.62 -1.52 -17.88
N LEU A 396 14.01 -2.09 -19.03
CA LEU A 396 13.37 -3.27 -19.63
C LEU A 396 13.97 -4.51 -18.98
N LEU A 397 13.15 -5.30 -18.27
CA LEU A 397 13.64 -6.52 -17.64
C LEU A 397 14.08 -7.52 -18.73
N PRO A 398 15.24 -8.18 -18.59
CA PRO A 398 15.65 -9.23 -19.52
C PRO A 398 14.72 -10.45 -19.40
N THR A 399 14.50 -11.19 -20.49
CA THR A 399 13.55 -12.32 -20.53
C THR A 399 13.66 -13.31 -19.37
N PRO A 400 14.87 -13.73 -18.91
CA PRO A 400 14.99 -14.63 -17.76
C PRO A 400 14.46 -14.07 -16.44
N LYS A 401 14.35 -12.74 -16.33
CA LYS A 401 13.76 -12.05 -15.16
C LYS A 401 12.25 -11.80 -15.32
N ARG A 402 11.68 -11.97 -16.52
CA ARG A 402 10.24 -11.81 -16.80
C ARG A 402 9.48 -13.08 -16.40
N LEU A 403 9.42 -13.35 -15.11
CA LEU A 403 8.75 -14.55 -14.58
C LEU A 403 7.23 -14.40 -14.68
N PRO A 404 6.53 -15.26 -15.44
CA PRO A 404 5.08 -15.27 -15.46
C PRO A 404 4.49 -15.69 -14.11
N TYR A 405 3.36 -15.10 -13.75
CA TYR A 405 2.70 -15.35 -12.47
C TYR A 405 2.20 -16.79 -12.27
N VAL A 406 2.00 -17.55 -13.35
CA VAL A 406 1.67 -18.99 -13.28
C VAL A 406 2.71 -19.77 -12.46
N PHE A 407 3.97 -19.31 -12.44
CA PHE A 407 5.02 -19.79 -11.54
C PHE A 407 5.03 -18.99 -10.24
N LYS A 408 3.89 -19.00 -9.53
CA LYS A 408 3.61 -18.10 -8.40
C LYS A 408 4.72 -18.04 -7.35
N ARG A 409 5.26 -19.19 -6.93
CA ARG A 409 6.29 -19.26 -5.88
C ARG A 409 7.60 -18.64 -6.36
N GLU A 410 7.99 -18.92 -7.59
CA GLU A 410 9.19 -18.38 -8.23
C GLU A 410 9.05 -16.88 -8.43
N PHE A 411 7.87 -16.40 -8.83
CA PHE A 411 7.54 -14.98 -8.96
C PHE A 411 7.76 -14.24 -7.63
N TYR A 412 7.16 -14.69 -6.53
CA TYR A 412 7.32 -14.01 -5.24
C TYR A 412 8.72 -14.13 -4.65
N ARG A 413 9.43 -15.25 -4.87
CA ARG A 413 10.86 -15.37 -4.49
C ARG A 413 11.71 -14.37 -5.26
N HIS A 414 11.46 -14.21 -6.56
CA HIS A 414 12.15 -13.22 -7.38
C HIS A 414 11.85 -11.80 -6.90
N LEU A 415 10.58 -11.48 -6.64
CA LEU A 415 10.17 -10.19 -6.12
C LEU A 415 10.85 -9.86 -4.77
N ALA A 416 10.96 -10.84 -3.87
CA ALA A 416 11.65 -10.68 -2.60
C ALA A 416 13.18 -10.50 -2.77
N LYS A 417 13.79 -11.24 -3.70
CA LYS A 417 15.22 -11.14 -4.01
C LYS A 417 15.57 -9.77 -4.60
N GLU A 418 14.73 -9.28 -5.49
CA GLU A 418 14.91 -8.02 -6.21
C GLU A 418 14.16 -6.85 -5.55
N ALA A 419 13.76 -6.99 -4.28
CA ALA A 419 12.91 -6.05 -3.56
C ALA A 419 13.37 -4.59 -3.65
N ASP A 420 14.68 -4.34 -3.61
CA ASP A 420 15.26 -2.99 -3.71
C ASP A 420 14.96 -2.28 -5.05
N ARG A 421 14.67 -3.04 -6.11
CA ARG A 421 14.30 -2.48 -7.42
C ARG A 421 12.90 -1.89 -7.46
N TYR A 422 12.04 -2.33 -6.54
CA TYR A 422 10.62 -2.04 -6.52
C TYR A 422 10.25 -1.23 -5.28
N ALA A 423 10.99 -0.16 -5.03
CA ALA A 423 10.70 0.76 -3.93
C ALA A 423 9.37 1.51 -4.17
N PRO A 424 8.68 2.00 -3.11
CA PRO A 424 7.51 2.85 -3.26
C PRO A 424 7.74 4.03 -4.21
N GLY A 425 6.74 4.34 -5.03
CA GLY A 425 6.83 5.33 -6.12
C GLY A 425 7.38 4.79 -7.44
N THR A 426 7.98 3.60 -7.45
CA THR A 426 8.36 2.91 -8.69
C THR A 426 7.13 2.53 -9.49
N ILE A 427 7.15 2.73 -10.80
CA ILE A 427 6.13 2.28 -11.74
C ILE A 427 6.55 0.91 -12.29
N VAL A 428 5.64 -0.05 -12.22
CA VAL A 428 5.80 -1.37 -12.84
C VAL A 428 4.80 -1.49 -13.98
N ILE A 429 5.29 -1.98 -15.12
CA ILE A 429 4.45 -2.31 -16.27
C ILE A 429 4.44 -3.82 -16.40
N ILE A 430 3.26 -4.40 -16.25
CA ILE A 430 3.04 -5.83 -16.45
C ILE A 430 2.46 -6.06 -17.84
N ARG A 431 2.86 -7.16 -18.48
CA ARG A 431 2.36 -7.57 -19.79
C ARG A 431 2.07 -9.06 -19.82
N GLY A 432 0.99 -9.43 -20.47
CA GLY A 432 0.65 -10.82 -20.74
C GLY A 432 -0.76 -10.98 -21.26
N TYR A 433 -1.09 -12.19 -21.71
CA TYR A 433 -2.39 -12.53 -22.27
C TYR A 433 -3.48 -12.57 -21.18
N ALA A 434 -4.64 -11.96 -21.46
CA ALA A 434 -5.85 -12.23 -20.69
C ALA A 434 -6.60 -13.41 -21.31
N PRO A 435 -7.01 -14.41 -20.51
CA PRO A 435 -7.78 -15.56 -21.02
C PRO A 435 -9.13 -15.20 -21.67
N TRP A 436 -9.72 -14.05 -21.29
CA TRP A 436 -10.99 -13.57 -21.82
C TRP A 436 -10.84 -12.59 -22.99
N ASP A 437 -9.61 -12.22 -23.36
CA ASP A 437 -9.39 -11.35 -24.50
C ASP A 437 -9.55 -12.16 -25.79
N HIS A 438 -10.61 -11.89 -26.53
CA HIS A 438 -10.95 -12.55 -27.79
C HIS A 438 -9.88 -12.36 -28.88
N TYR A 439 -9.04 -11.33 -28.78
CA TYR A 439 -7.98 -11.05 -29.74
C TYR A 439 -6.70 -11.85 -29.46
N ASN A 440 -6.59 -12.46 -28.28
CA ASN A 440 -5.38 -13.15 -27.84
C ASN A 440 -4.12 -12.29 -28.04
N VAL A 441 -4.20 -11.00 -27.71
CA VAL A 441 -3.09 -10.06 -27.79
C VAL A 441 -2.55 -9.78 -26.39
N PRO A 442 -1.22 -9.75 -26.17
CA PRO A 442 -0.69 -9.38 -24.88
C PRO A 442 -0.84 -7.87 -24.67
N HIS A 443 -1.61 -7.46 -23.67
CA HIS A 443 -1.78 -6.05 -23.30
C HIS A 443 -0.99 -5.66 -22.05
N TYR A 444 -0.83 -4.35 -21.90
CA TYR A 444 -0.11 -3.73 -20.80
C TYR A 444 -1.04 -3.31 -19.68
N HIS A 445 -0.56 -3.40 -18.44
CA HIS A 445 -1.12 -2.69 -17.29
C HIS A 445 -0.01 -1.98 -16.53
N ALA A 446 -0.26 -0.76 -16.11
CA ALA A 446 0.70 0.06 -15.38
C ALA A 446 0.22 0.30 -13.94
N PHE A 447 1.14 0.19 -12.98
CA PHE A 447 0.87 0.39 -11.56
C PHE A 447 2.03 1.14 -10.90
N PHE A 448 1.72 1.93 -9.88
CA PHE A 448 2.72 2.32 -8.90
C PHE A 448 2.88 1.23 -7.85
N VAL A 449 4.11 1.00 -7.40
CA VAL A 449 4.37 0.43 -6.08
C VAL A 449 3.95 1.46 -5.05
N TYR A 450 2.88 1.16 -4.33
CA TYR A 450 2.29 2.05 -3.33
C TYR A 450 3.00 1.94 -1.98
N GLU A 451 3.29 0.71 -1.56
CA GLU A 451 3.90 0.41 -0.26
C GLU A 451 4.81 -0.83 -0.34
N ALA A 452 5.84 -0.84 0.49
CA ALA A 452 6.74 -1.98 0.66
C ALA A 452 6.83 -2.39 2.14
N ASP A 453 7.06 -3.67 2.41
CA ASP A 453 7.31 -4.15 3.78
C ASP A 453 8.68 -3.66 4.27
N PRO A 454 8.78 -2.88 5.37
CA PRO A 454 10.07 -2.35 5.81
C PRO A 454 11.08 -3.43 6.21
N ILE A 455 10.66 -4.67 6.49
CA ILE A 455 11.57 -5.75 6.88
C ILE A 455 12.18 -6.41 5.63
N THR A 456 11.33 -6.93 4.75
CA THR A 456 11.76 -7.68 3.56
C THR A 456 11.94 -6.81 2.33
N GLY A 457 11.49 -5.55 2.36
CA GLY A 457 11.44 -4.59 1.25
C GLY A 457 10.56 -5.01 0.09
N VAL A 458 9.85 -6.14 0.19
CA VAL A 458 9.00 -6.60 -0.90
C VAL A 458 7.93 -5.54 -1.15
N PRO A 459 7.66 -5.14 -2.41
CA PRO A 459 6.50 -4.33 -2.72
C PRO A 459 5.25 -5.12 -2.34
N MET A 460 4.45 -4.59 -1.40
CA MET A 460 3.28 -5.28 -0.90
C MET A 460 1.99 -4.80 -1.56
N LEU A 461 1.94 -3.52 -1.93
CA LEU A 461 0.75 -2.89 -2.48
C LEU A 461 1.06 -2.17 -3.79
N LEU A 462 0.12 -2.28 -4.71
CA LEU A 462 0.10 -1.63 -6.01
C LEU A 462 -1.10 -0.70 -6.11
N ALA A 463 -0.90 0.49 -6.67
CA ALA A 463 -1.95 1.42 -7.02
C ALA A 463 -2.07 1.53 -8.54
N GLY A 464 -3.28 1.38 -9.08
CA GLY A 464 -3.52 1.49 -10.52
C GLY A 464 -4.99 1.40 -10.88
N ASN A 465 -5.29 1.60 -12.18
CA ASN A 465 -6.62 1.49 -12.74
C ASN A 465 -6.68 0.39 -13.82
N ALA A 466 -6.90 -0.84 -13.40
CA ALA A 466 -7.15 -1.99 -14.28
C ALA A 466 -8.63 -2.39 -14.17
N GLY A 467 -9.52 -1.48 -14.59
CA GLY A 467 -10.98 -1.59 -14.54
C GLY A 467 -11.65 -0.72 -13.46
N ARG A 468 -10.99 -0.49 -12.32
CA ARG A 468 -11.36 0.56 -11.37
C ARG A 468 -10.12 0.97 -10.57
N PRO A 469 -9.92 2.27 -10.28
CA PRO A 469 -8.83 2.73 -9.43
C PRO A 469 -8.85 2.02 -8.06
N ARG A 470 -7.77 1.33 -7.70
CA ARG A 470 -7.64 0.61 -6.42
C ARG A 470 -6.20 0.54 -5.95
N VAL A 471 -6.04 0.40 -4.63
CA VAL A 471 -4.80 -0.08 -4.01
C VAL A 471 -4.99 -1.50 -3.50
N GLN A 472 -4.21 -2.42 -4.03
CA GLN A 472 -4.36 -3.87 -3.85
C GLN A 472 -3.01 -4.58 -3.80
N SER A 473 -2.98 -5.80 -3.28
CA SER A 473 -1.78 -6.64 -3.31
C SER A 473 -1.50 -7.18 -4.72
N TRP A 474 -0.41 -7.93 -4.89
CA TRP A 474 -0.06 -8.53 -6.18
C TRP A 474 -1.02 -9.63 -6.61
N GLU A 475 -1.55 -10.40 -5.66
CA GLU A 475 -2.38 -11.57 -5.97
C GLU A 475 -3.65 -11.21 -6.77
N PRO A 476 -4.48 -10.22 -6.41
CA PRO A 476 -5.62 -9.79 -7.23
C PRO A 476 -5.20 -9.24 -8.60
N VAL A 477 -4.06 -8.55 -8.68
CA VAL A 477 -3.56 -7.92 -9.92
C VAL A 477 -3.14 -8.98 -10.94
N MET A 478 -2.43 -10.00 -10.47
CA MET A 478 -1.79 -10.99 -11.34
C MET A 478 -2.66 -12.23 -11.58
N SER A 479 -3.48 -12.64 -10.61
CA SER A 479 -4.25 -13.91 -10.68
C SER A 479 -5.28 -13.95 -11.79
N ARG A 480 -5.83 -12.80 -12.21
CA ARG A 480 -6.77 -12.76 -13.33
C ARG A 480 -6.11 -13.17 -14.65
N ALA A 481 -4.85 -12.83 -14.86
CA ALA A 481 -4.12 -13.17 -16.07
C ALA A 481 -2.74 -13.75 -15.71
N PRO A 482 -2.67 -15.04 -15.33
CA PRO A 482 -1.46 -15.64 -14.77
C PRO A 482 -0.25 -15.68 -15.72
N GLN A 483 -0.45 -15.46 -17.02
CA GLN A 483 0.65 -15.36 -17.98
C GLN A 483 1.35 -13.98 -17.94
N ARG A 484 0.82 -13.04 -17.15
CA ARG A 484 1.46 -11.73 -16.95
C ARG A 484 2.77 -11.87 -16.19
N ASN A 485 3.73 -11.06 -16.60
CA ASN A 485 5.01 -10.84 -15.93
C ASN A 485 5.26 -9.33 -15.83
N ILE A 486 6.19 -8.93 -14.97
CA ILE A 486 6.71 -7.56 -14.97
C ILE A 486 7.66 -7.45 -16.16
N GLU A 487 7.38 -6.52 -17.08
CA GLU A 487 8.23 -6.31 -18.26
C GLU A 487 9.12 -5.07 -18.10
N TYR A 488 8.58 -3.99 -17.51
CA TYR A 488 9.33 -2.77 -17.26
C TYR A 488 9.29 -2.35 -15.79
N ARG A 489 10.42 -1.79 -15.34
CA ARG A 489 10.54 -1.02 -14.11
C ARG A 489 10.93 0.40 -14.51
N ILE A 490 10.14 1.38 -14.07
CA ILE A 490 10.37 2.79 -14.33
C ILE A 490 10.30 3.51 -12.99
N ALA A 491 11.38 4.12 -12.52
CA ALA A 491 11.33 4.96 -11.32
C ALA A 491 11.56 6.42 -11.68
N PRO A 492 10.62 7.32 -11.33
CA PRO A 492 10.90 8.75 -11.33
C PRO A 492 12.08 9.06 -10.41
N LYS A 493 13.01 9.91 -10.87
CA LYS A 493 14.11 10.38 -10.03
C LYS A 493 13.60 11.33 -8.95
N LEU A 494 14.15 11.18 -7.75
CA LEU A 494 13.73 11.96 -6.60
C LEU A 494 13.98 13.45 -6.82
N GLU A 495 15.12 13.81 -7.40
CA GLU A 495 15.52 15.20 -7.66
C GLU A 495 14.62 15.87 -8.69
N TRP A 496 14.12 15.10 -9.67
CA TRP A 496 13.16 15.59 -10.64
C TRP A 496 11.80 15.83 -9.97
N LEU A 497 11.24 14.82 -9.29
CA LEU A 497 9.96 14.97 -8.60
C LEU A 497 9.97 16.07 -7.53
N ALA A 498 11.04 16.19 -6.76
CA ALA A 498 11.15 17.20 -5.71
C ALA A 498 11.16 18.65 -6.25
N ARG A 499 11.51 18.86 -7.53
CA ARG A 499 11.40 20.18 -8.20
C ARG A 499 9.99 20.47 -8.67
N LEU A 500 9.23 19.44 -9.06
CA LEU A 500 7.89 19.58 -9.64
C LEU A 500 6.79 19.62 -8.58
N ILE A 501 6.96 18.85 -7.52
CA ILE A 501 5.98 18.74 -6.44
C ILE A 501 6.22 19.91 -5.50
N PRO A 502 5.26 20.85 -5.37
CA PRO A 502 5.44 22.00 -4.52
C PRO A 502 5.70 21.56 -3.07
N ASP A 503 6.42 22.39 -2.33
CA ASP A 503 6.44 22.31 -0.87
C ASP A 503 5.03 22.62 -0.37
N ALA A 504 4.17 21.60 -0.35
CA ALA A 504 2.92 21.62 0.38
C ALA A 504 3.31 21.79 1.85
N GLY A 505 3.36 23.04 2.32
CA GLY A 505 4.04 23.41 3.54
C GLY A 505 3.63 22.52 4.69
N ARG A 506 4.53 21.60 5.11
CA ARG A 506 4.37 20.60 6.20
C ARG A 506 2.90 20.35 6.59
N SER A 507 2.06 19.95 5.65
CA SER A 507 0.63 19.76 5.90
C SER A 507 0.36 18.28 6.18
N GLU A 508 -0.04 18.04 7.42
CA GLU A 508 -0.63 16.82 8.01
C GLU A 508 0.17 15.51 7.89
N ALA A 509 0.05 14.67 8.93
CA ALA A 509 0.76 13.40 9.03
C ALA A 509 0.52 12.54 7.78
N ALA A 510 1.53 11.75 7.39
CA ALA A 510 1.41 10.85 6.24
C ALA A 510 0.07 10.11 6.29
N PRO A 511 -0.70 10.10 5.19
CA PRO A 511 -2.02 9.49 5.16
C PRO A 511 -1.91 8.06 5.68
N SER A 512 -2.59 7.79 6.78
CA SER A 512 -2.56 6.47 7.40
C SER A 512 -3.11 5.46 6.39
N LEU A 513 -2.65 4.20 6.40
CA LEU A 513 -3.22 3.20 5.49
C LEU A 513 -4.75 3.08 5.65
N VAL A 514 -5.35 3.59 6.73
CA VAL A 514 -6.81 3.70 6.91
C VAL A 514 -7.47 4.31 5.65
N GLU A 515 -6.86 5.33 5.04
CA GLU A 515 -7.39 6.04 3.86
C GLU A 515 -7.45 5.18 2.58
N VAL A 516 -6.80 4.02 2.61
CA VAL A 516 -6.58 3.15 1.44
C VAL A 516 -7.59 1.99 1.39
N PHE A 517 -8.59 1.99 2.27
CA PHE A 517 -9.49 0.85 2.48
C PHE A 517 -10.97 1.13 2.25
#